data_AF-A0A927PNV9-F1
#
_entry.id   AF-A0A927PNV9-F1
#
_cell.length_a   1.000
_cell.length_b   1.000
_cell.length_c   1.000
_cell.angle_alpha   90.00
_cell.angle_beta   90.00
_cell.angle_gamma   90.00
#
_symmetry.space_group_name_H-M   'P 1'
#
loop_
_entity.id
_entity.type
_entity.pdbx_description
1 polymer ?
#
loop_
_entity_poly.entity_id
_entity_poly.type
_entity_poly.pdbx_seq_one_letter_code
_entity_poly.pdbx_strand_id
1 'polypeptide(L)'
;MTPMHLGQTSALPASPEAAVLDYVPNPRPGRTYMVRFAAPEFTSLCPVTGQPDFAHLVIDYVPGKTIVESKSLKLFLGSFRNHAAFHEDCTVGIGERLFEEMQPRWLRIGGYWYPRGGIPIDVFWQSGTPPASCWLPDQGVAPYRGRG
;
A
#
# COMPACT_ATOMS: atom_id res chain seq x y z
N MET A 1 22.28 -5.09 -7.86
CA MET A 1 21.70 -5.87 -6.74
C MET A 1 20.66 -6.78 -7.34
N THR A 2 20.67 -8.07 -6.98
CA THR A 2 19.68 -9.03 -7.47
C THR A 2 18.45 -8.96 -6.57
N PRO A 3 17.22 -8.84 -7.12
CA PRO A 3 16.00 -8.84 -6.30
C PRO A 3 15.89 -10.14 -5.48
N MET A 4 15.48 -10.01 -4.22
CA MET A 4 15.30 -11.14 -3.31
C MET A 4 14.11 -12.01 -3.70
N HIS A 5 13.01 -11.38 -4.11
CA HIS A 5 11.78 -12.12 -4.43
C HIS A 5 11.53 -12.24 -5.93
N LEU A 6 11.75 -11.21 -6.73
CA LEU A 6 11.38 -11.21 -8.14
C LEU A 6 12.06 -12.34 -8.92
N GLY A 7 11.27 -13.10 -9.69
CA GLY A 7 11.77 -14.26 -10.46
C GLY A 7 12.05 -15.53 -9.65
N GLN A 8 11.83 -15.51 -8.34
CA GLN A 8 11.98 -16.68 -7.47
C GLN A 8 10.62 -17.29 -7.06
N THR A 9 10.62 -18.47 -6.46
CA THR A 9 9.46 -18.98 -5.72
C THR A 9 9.49 -18.41 -4.30
N SER A 10 8.38 -17.89 -3.79
CA SER A 10 8.31 -17.35 -2.42
C SER A 10 6.98 -17.71 -1.79
N ALA A 11 7.01 -18.15 -0.54
CA ALA A 11 5.80 -18.40 0.25
C ALA A 11 5.17 -17.07 0.72
N LEU A 12 3.89 -17.13 1.05
CA LEU A 12 3.21 -16.01 1.70
C LEU A 12 3.73 -15.87 3.15
N PRO A 13 4.12 -14.68 3.62
CA PRO A 13 4.49 -14.47 5.01
C PRO A 13 3.32 -14.76 5.96
N ALA A 14 3.63 -15.21 7.18
CA ALA A 14 2.62 -15.57 8.18
C ALA A 14 1.87 -14.35 8.76
N SER A 15 2.52 -13.18 8.74
CA SER A 15 1.95 -11.91 9.21
C SER A 15 2.64 -10.73 8.52
N PRO A 16 2.06 -9.52 8.61
CA PRO A 16 2.71 -8.29 8.17
C PRO A 16 4.11 -8.12 8.73
N GLU A 17 4.29 -8.33 10.03
CA GLU A 17 5.57 -8.15 10.73
C GLU A 17 6.64 -9.12 10.21
N ALA A 18 6.24 -10.33 9.82
CA ALA A 18 7.14 -11.33 9.25
C ALA A 18 7.44 -11.12 7.75
N ALA A 19 6.68 -10.26 7.07
CA ALA A 19 6.94 -9.94 5.67
C ALA A 19 8.21 -9.11 5.52
N VAL A 20 9.04 -9.49 4.55
CA VAL A 20 10.28 -8.78 4.23
C VAL A 20 10.06 -8.03 2.92
N LEU A 21 10.15 -6.70 2.98
CA LEU A 21 10.13 -5.85 1.80
C LEU A 21 11.54 -5.79 1.20
N ASP A 22 11.59 -5.71 -0.13
CA ASP A 22 12.83 -5.59 -0.88
C ASP A 22 12.83 -4.27 -1.66
N TYR A 23 14.01 -3.67 -1.80
CA TYR A 23 14.20 -2.35 -2.37
C TYR A 23 15.34 -2.38 -3.37
N VAL A 24 15.08 -1.89 -4.58
CA VAL A 24 16.08 -1.84 -5.64
C VAL A 24 16.45 -0.39 -5.96
N PRO A 25 17.64 -0.14 -6.54
CA PRO A 25 18.05 1.22 -6.88
C PRO A 25 17.04 1.93 -7.78
N ASN A 26 16.75 3.20 -7.47
CA ASN A 26 15.95 4.06 -8.33
C ASN A 26 16.65 4.21 -9.70
N PRO A 27 16.02 3.80 -10.82
CA PRO A 27 16.65 3.81 -12.15
C PRO A 27 16.82 5.21 -12.74
N ARG A 28 16.17 6.22 -12.17
CA ARG A 28 16.20 7.61 -12.65
C ARG A 28 16.58 8.56 -11.50
N PRO A 29 17.80 8.46 -10.96
CA PRO A 29 18.25 9.35 -9.89
C PRO A 29 18.22 10.81 -10.36
N GLY A 30 17.85 11.72 -9.45
CA GLY A 30 17.78 13.16 -9.73
C GLY A 30 16.51 13.63 -10.45
N ARG A 31 15.66 12.72 -10.95
CA ARG A 31 14.35 13.08 -11.51
C ARG A 31 13.27 12.97 -10.44
N THR A 32 12.36 13.94 -10.43
CA THR A 32 11.14 13.88 -9.62
C THR A 32 10.06 13.24 -10.50
N TYR A 33 9.57 12.07 -10.07
CA TYR A 33 8.47 11.36 -10.72
C TYR A 33 7.68 10.61 -9.66
N MET A 34 6.43 10.31 -9.95
CA MET A 34 5.53 9.57 -9.07
C MET A 34 5.35 8.14 -9.60
N VAL A 35 5.30 7.18 -8.69
CA VAL A 35 4.93 5.78 -8.97
C VAL A 35 3.64 5.49 -8.23
N ARG A 36 2.69 4.82 -8.90
CA ARG A 36 1.42 4.34 -8.32
C ARG A 36 1.40 2.82 -8.28
N PHE A 37 1.03 2.26 -7.14
CA PHE A 37 0.53 0.90 -7.03
C PHE A 37 -0.97 0.94 -6.74
N ALA A 38 -1.75 0.25 -7.56
CA ALA A 38 -3.16 -0.03 -7.30
C ALA A 38 -3.29 -1.51 -6.92
N ALA A 39 -3.77 -1.77 -5.71
CA ALA A 39 -4.01 -3.11 -5.18
C ALA A 39 -5.51 -3.26 -4.89
N PRO A 40 -6.31 -3.61 -5.91
CA PRO A 40 -7.77 -3.74 -5.78
C PRO A 40 -8.21 -5.03 -5.05
N GLU A 41 -7.27 -5.89 -4.70
CA GLU A 41 -7.51 -7.21 -4.10
C GLU A 41 -7.01 -7.31 -2.64
N PHE A 42 -6.83 -6.17 -1.97
CA PHE A 42 -6.37 -6.18 -0.58
C PHE A 42 -7.48 -6.71 0.35
N THR A 43 -7.09 -7.51 1.33
CA THR A 43 -8.01 -8.05 2.33
C THR A 43 -7.30 -8.30 3.67
N SER A 44 -8.04 -8.10 4.76
CA SER A 44 -7.65 -8.40 6.14
C SER A 44 -8.85 -8.90 6.94
N LEU A 45 -8.69 -9.20 8.22
CA LEU A 45 -9.77 -9.60 9.11
C LEU A 45 -10.21 -8.46 10.03
N CYS A 46 -11.52 -8.35 10.25
CA CYS A 46 -12.07 -7.49 11.29
C CYS A 46 -11.63 -8.02 12.67
N PRO A 47 -11.00 -7.20 13.54
CA PRO A 47 -10.52 -7.65 14.84
C PRO A 47 -11.64 -8.03 15.83
N VAL A 48 -12.86 -7.55 15.59
CA VAL A 48 -14.02 -7.83 16.46
C VAL A 48 -14.76 -9.10 16.03
N THR A 49 -14.97 -9.28 14.72
CA THR A 49 -15.86 -10.33 14.19
C THR A 49 -15.14 -11.47 13.49
N GLY A 50 -13.86 -11.28 13.13
CA GLY A 50 -13.09 -12.23 12.32
C GLY A 50 -13.55 -12.33 10.87
N GLN A 51 -14.52 -11.53 10.43
CA GLN A 51 -14.98 -11.50 9.05
C GLN A 51 -13.94 -10.84 8.13
N PRO A 52 -13.78 -11.30 6.87
CA PRO A 52 -12.80 -10.73 5.95
C PRO A 52 -13.28 -9.41 5.34
N ASP A 53 -12.54 -8.34 5.57
CA ASP A 53 -12.75 -7.03 4.97
C ASP A 53 -11.91 -6.89 3.69
N PHE A 54 -12.39 -6.10 2.73
CA PHE A 54 -11.76 -5.92 1.42
C PHE A 54 -11.56 -4.42 1.14
N ALA A 55 -10.47 -4.08 0.48
CA ALA A 55 -10.18 -2.72 0.07
C ALA A 55 -9.50 -2.64 -1.29
N HIS A 56 -9.68 -1.50 -1.94
CA HIS A 56 -8.79 -1.05 -3.00
C HIS A 56 -7.75 -0.13 -2.36
N LEU A 57 -6.48 -0.56 -2.28
CA LEU A 57 -5.40 0.31 -1.82
C LEU A 57 -4.75 1.01 -3.02
N VAL A 58 -4.58 2.33 -2.92
CA VAL A 58 -3.80 3.13 -3.88
C VAL A 58 -2.63 3.76 -3.15
N ILE A 59 -1.41 3.37 -3.52
CA ILE A 59 -0.17 3.87 -2.93
C ILE A 59 0.56 4.68 -4.00
N ASP A 60 0.72 5.97 -3.75
CA ASP A 60 1.51 6.86 -4.60
C ASP A 60 2.75 7.31 -3.85
N TYR A 61 3.91 7.29 -4.50
CA TYR A 61 5.14 7.79 -3.89
C TYR A 61 6.07 8.44 -4.89
N VAL A 62 6.88 9.37 -4.39
CA VAL A 62 8.01 9.97 -5.12
C VAL A 62 9.29 9.29 -4.63
N PRO A 63 9.97 8.50 -5.48
CA PRO A 63 11.12 7.72 -5.06
C PRO A 63 12.27 8.56 -4.48
N GLY A 64 12.96 7.97 -3.51
CA GLY A 64 14.24 8.46 -3.00
C GLY A 64 15.40 7.84 -3.78
N LYS A 65 16.32 7.18 -3.06
CA LYS A 65 17.43 6.42 -3.63
C LYS A 65 17.00 5.07 -4.18
N THR A 66 15.91 4.53 -3.65
CA THR A 66 15.38 3.20 -3.98
C THR A 66 13.91 3.28 -4.40
N ILE A 67 13.44 2.18 -4.97
CA ILE A 67 12.04 1.87 -5.22
C ILE A 67 11.73 0.52 -4.58
N VAL A 68 10.50 0.33 -4.11
CA VAL A 68 10.05 -0.97 -3.60
C VAL A 68 9.92 -1.97 -4.75
N GLU A 69 10.39 -3.19 -4.52
CA GLU A 69 10.27 -4.31 -5.45
C GLU A 69 8.85 -4.86 -5.42
N SER A 70 8.19 -4.94 -6.58
CA SER A 70 6.75 -5.16 -6.67
C SER A 70 6.29 -6.52 -6.14
N LYS A 71 7.09 -7.57 -6.25
CA LYS A 71 6.74 -8.88 -5.70
C LYS A 71 6.84 -8.88 -4.17
N SER A 72 7.84 -8.25 -3.57
CA SER A 72 7.94 -8.08 -2.12
C SER A 72 6.75 -7.30 -1.56
N LEU A 73 6.33 -6.22 -2.25
CA LEU A 73 5.13 -5.47 -1.91
C LEU A 73 3.88 -6.36 -1.98
N LYS A 74 3.74 -7.17 -3.03
CA LYS A 74 2.63 -8.14 -3.15
C LYS A 74 2.60 -9.12 -1.97
N LEU A 75 3.75 -9.66 -1.57
CA LEU A 75 3.85 -10.59 -0.44
C LEU A 75 3.52 -9.91 0.89
N PHE A 76 3.98 -8.67 1.09
CA PHE A 76 3.64 -7.85 2.25
C PHE A 76 2.12 -7.60 2.32
N LEU A 77 1.51 -7.07 1.26
CA LEU A 77 0.07 -6.83 1.24
C LEU A 77 -0.73 -8.13 1.41
N GLY A 78 -0.28 -9.24 0.81
CA GLY A 78 -0.93 -10.53 0.95
C GLY A 78 -0.83 -11.13 2.36
N SER A 79 0.17 -10.75 3.16
CA SER A 79 0.34 -11.24 4.53
C SER A 79 -0.75 -10.74 5.49
N PHE A 80 -1.51 -9.71 5.10
CA PHE A 80 -2.65 -9.22 5.87
C PHE A 80 -3.89 -10.12 5.79
N ARG A 81 -3.93 -11.08 4.86
CA ARG A 81 -5.14 -11.89 4.58
C ARG A 81 -5.80 -12.51 5.81
N ASN A 82 -4.98 -12.96 6.75
CA ASN A 82 -5.44 -13.56 8.01
C ASN A 82 -5.03 -12.73 9.24
N HIS A 83 -4.61 -11.49 9.03
CA HIS A 83 -4.23 -10.56 10.08
C HIS A 83 -5.43 -9.72 10.48
N ALA A 84 -5.64 -9.55 11.80
CA ALA A 84 -6.79 -8.86 12.34
C ALA A 84 -6.42 -7.42 12.74
N ALA A 85 -6.97 -6.43 12.04
CA ALA A 85 -6.68 -5.02 12.28
C ALA A 85 -7.81 -4.11 11.79
N PHE A 86 -7.93 -2.93 12.40
CA PHE A 86 -8.87 -1.90 11.93
C PHE A 86 -8.43 -1.34 10.57
N HIS A 87 -9.37 -0.80 9.81
CA HIS A 87 -9.11 -0.26 8.47
C HIS A 87 -8.08 0.88 8.51
N GLU A 88 -8.18 1.71 9.53
CA GLU A 88 -7.29 2.82 9.82
C GLU A 88 -5.87 2.33 10.07
N ASP A 89 -5.72 1.36 10.98
CA ASP A 89 -4.43 0.79 11.36
C ASP A 89 -3.76 0.06 10.17
N CYS A 90 -4.51 -0.75 9.43
CA CYS A 90 -4.02 -1.36 8.18
C CYS A 90 -3.53 -0.30 7.19
N THR A 91 -4.36 0.71 6.89
CA THR A 91 -4.05 1.67 5.83
C THR A 91 -2.89 2.56 6.21
N VAL A 92 -2.92 3.16 7.40
CA VAL A 92 -1.86 4.05 7.88
C VAL A 92 -0.58 3.27 8.12
N GLY A 93 -0.64 2.12 8.79
CA GLY A 93 0.54 1.29 9.09
C GLY A 93 1.26 0.78 7.85
N ILE A 94 0.53 0.41 6.79
CA ILE A 94 1.15 0.09 5.49
C ILE A 94 1.90 1.29 4.91
N GLY A 95 1.27 2.47 4.94
CA GLY A 95 1.87 3.71 4.43
C GLY A 95 3.13 4.12 5.20
N GLU A 96 3.05 4.12 6.54
CA GLU A 96 4.16 4.49 7.43
C GLU A 96 5.32 3.51 7.29
N ARG A 97 5.07 2.20 7.31
CA ARG A 97 6.13 1.20 7.14
C ARG A 97 6.85 1.32 5.80
N LEU A 98 6.10 1.52 4.71
CA LEU A 98 6.70 1.74 3.39
C LEU A 98 7.50 3.04 3.36
N PHE A 99 7.02 4.12 4.00
CA PHE A 99 7.75 5.37 4.07
C PHE A 99 9.06 5.23 4.87
N GLU A 100 9.00 4.60 6.03
CA GLU A 100 10.15 4.38 6.92
C GLU A 100 11.22 3.50 6.29
N GLU A 101 10.84 2.40 5.65
CA GLU A 101 11.83 1.49 5.07
C GLU A 101 12.35 1.95 3.70
N MET A 102 11.47 2.44 2.82
CA MET A 102 11.84 2.88 1.46
C MET A 102 12.54 4.23 1.45
N GLN A 103 12.32 5.07 2.47
CA GLN A 103 12.81 6.45 2.55
C GLN A 103 12.53 7.26 1.25
N PRO A 104 11.26 7.29 0.78
CA PRO A 104 10.90 8.09 -0.38
C PRO A 104 10.93 9.58 -0.03
N ARG A 105 10.93 10.45 -1.05
CA ARG A 105 10.79 11.89 -0.82
C ARG A 105 9.41 12.26 -0.31
N TRP A 106 8.41 11.47 -0.69
CA TRP A 106 7.01 11.64 -0.32
C TRP A 106 6.23 10.36 -0.61
N LEU A 107 5.22 10.06 0.21
CA LEU A 107 4.29 8.96 -0.01
C LEU A 107 2.88 9.36 0.44
N ARG A 108 1.85 8.90 -0.29
CA ARG A 108 0.48 8.82 0.21
C ARG A 108 -0.11 7.44 -0.03
N ILE A 109 -1.08 7.09 0.80
CA ILE A 109 -1.92 5.92 0.64
C ILE A 109 -3.39 6.32 0.80
N GLY A 110 -4.24 5.74 -0.04
CA GLY A 110 -5.70 5.72 0.13
C GLY A 110 -6.16 4.27 0.23
N GLY A 111 -6.85 3.93 1.31
CA GLY A 111 -7.53 2.67 1.48
C GLY A 111 -9.02 2.88 1.29
N TYR A 112 -9.57 2.37 0.19
CA TYR A 112 -10.98 2.48 -0.13
C TYR A 112 -11.68 1.17 0.26
N TRP A 113 -12.25 1.13 1.47
CA TRP A 113 -12.76 -0.10 2.07
C TRP A 113 -14.20 -0.37 1.67
N TYR A 114 -14.48 -1.64 1.39
CA TYR A 114 -15.81 -2.08 0.98
C TYR A 114 -16.79 -2.00 2.16
N PRO A 115 -18.06 -1.65 1.88
CA PRO A 115 -18.98 -1.27 2.93
C PRO A 115 -19.34 -2.41 3.88
N ARG A 116 -19.45 -2.07 5.16
CA ARG A 116 -20.12 -2.86 6.20
C ARG A 116 -21.40 -2.16 6.61
N GLY A 117 -22.53 -2.87 6.58
CA GLY A 117 -23.84 -2.25 6.83
C GLY A 117 -24.19 -1.14 5.83
N GLY A 118 -23.61 -1.16 4.62
CA GLY A 118 -23.83 -0.12 3.60
C GLY A 118 -22.94 1.13 3.76
N ILE A 119 -22.00 1.15 4.69
CA ILE A 119 -21.13 2.29 4.97
C ILE A 119 -19.67 1.90 4.64
N PRO A 120 -19.05 2.50 3.61
CA PRO A 120 -17.61 2.35 3.37
C PRO A 120 -16.82 3.23 4.35
N ILE A 121 -15.56 2.88 4.57
CA ILE A 121 -14.63 3.69 5.36
C ILE A 121 -13.42 3.93 4.48
N ASP A 122 -13.32 5.13 3.91
CA ASP A 122 -12.14 5.50 3.14
C ASP A 122 -11.12 6.15 4.07
N VAL A 123 -9.90 5.61 4.10
CA VAL A 123 -8.82 6.07 4.97
C VAL A 123 -7.69 6.65 4.10
N PHE A 124 -7.21 7.84 4.45
CA PHE A 124 -6.16 8.53 3.71
C PHE A 124 -5.03 8.96 4.64
N TRP A 125 -3.80 8.77 4.19
CA TRP A 125 -2.60 9.27 4.87
C TRP A 125 -1.56 9.71 3.86
N GLN A 126 -0.78 10.74 4.20
CA GLN A 126 0.38 11.16 3.43
C GLN A 126 1.48 11.69 4.34
N SER A 127 2.74 11.48 3.93
CA SER A 127 3.93 11.82 4.73
C SER A 127 4.22 13.32 4.84
N GLY A 128 3.45 14.17 4.15
CA GLY A 128 3.63 15.62 4.13
C GLY A 128 3.18 16.26 2.83
N THR A 129 3.72 17.44 2.52
CA THR A 129 3.44 18.15 1.26
C THR A 129 4.17 17.47 0.10
N PRO A 130 3.49 17.14 -1.02
CA PRO A 130 4.15 16.56 -2.18
C PRO A 130 5.16 17.56 -2.79
N PRO A 131 6.28 17.10 -3.38
CA PRO A 131 7.21 17.98 -4.07
C PRO A 131 6.51 18.80 -5.15
N ALA A 132 6.75 20.11 -5.21
CA ALA A 132 6.05 21.01 -6.15
C ALA A 132 6.22 20.63 -7.63
N SER A 133 7.33 19.95 -7.98
CA SER A 133 7.59 19.46 -9.34
C SER A 133 6.96 18.09 -9.64
N CYS A 134 6.23 17.50 -8.69
CA CYS A 134 5.57 16.22 -8.86
C CYS A 134 4.22 16.40 -9.57
N TRP A 135 4.02 15.68 -10.67
CA TRP A 135 2.68 15.48 -11.23
C TRP A 135 1.90 14.52 -10.32
N LEU A 136 0.84 15.01 -9.67
CA LEU A 136 0.04 14.24 -8.73
C LEU A 136 -1.41 14.12 -9.23
N PRO A 137 -1.76 13.01 -9.93
CA PRO A 137 -3.13 12.80 -10.40
C PRO A 137 -4.05 12.42 -9.23
N ASP A 138 -5.36 12.55 -9.41
CA ASP A 138 -6.34 11.95 -8.50
C ASP A 138 -6.14 10.43 -8.39
N GLN A 139 -6.52 9.82 -7.27
CA GLN A 139 -6.37 8.36 -7.09
C GLN A 139 -7.32 7.57 -8.00
N GLY A 140 -8.43 8.16 -8.45
CA GLY A 140 -9.29 7.62 -9.49
C GLY A 140 -10.14 6.44 -9.03
N VAL A 141 -10.23 6.17 -7.72
CA VAL A 141 -11.15 5.18 -7.18
C VAL A 141 -12.52 5.83 -7.02
N ALA A 142 -13.50 5.30 -7.74
CA ALA A 142 -14.86 5.81 -7.65
C ALA A 142 -15.41 5.59 -6.23
N PRO A 143 -16.02 6.61 -5.61
CA PRO A 143 -16.65 6.44 -4.31
C PRO A 143 -17.80 5.43 -4.41
N TYR A 144 -18.03 4.68 -3.34
CA TYR A 144 -19.16 3.76 -3.26
C TYR A 144 -20.48 4.54 -3.44
N ARG A 145 -21.31 4.12 -4.40
CA ARG A 145 -22.60 4.76 -4.70
C ARG A 145 -23.81 4.05 -4.08
N GLY A 146 -23.60 3.01 -3.29
CA GLY A 146 -24.71 2.20 -2.82
C GLY A 146 -25.22 1.25 -3.90
N ARG A 147 -26.52 0.97 -3.83
CA ARG A 147 -27.27 0.26 -4.86
C ARG A 147 -28.02 1.30 -5.73
N GLY A 148 -27.29 2.19 -6.41
CA GLY A 148 -27.88 3.27 -7.22
C GLY A 148 -26.87 4.08 -7.99
#